data_AF-A0A854CJ50-F1
#
_entry.id   AF-A0A854CJ50-F1
#
_cell.length_a   1.000
_cell.length_b   1.000
_cell.length_c   1.000
_cell.angle_alpha   90.00
_cell.angle_beta   90.00
_cell.angle_gamma   90.00
#
_symmetry.space_group_name_H-M   'P 1'
#
loop_
_entity.id
_entity.type
_entity.pdbx_description
1 polymer ?
#
loop_
_entity_poly.entity_id
_entity_poly.type
_entity_poly.pdbx_seq_one_letter_code
_entity_poly.pdbx_strand_id
1 'polypeptide(L)' 'MRAFCPGDGIPEDPVTGSANACIATRLRGKGRLPGSASRYVASQGREVGRDGRVHVEVDEHGEVWIGGTTLQVIDGRIDC' A
#
# COMPACT_ATOMS: atom_id res chain seq x y z
N MET A 1 5.43 -6.74 3.39
CA MET A 1 4.00 -6.98 3.63
C MET A 1 3.51 -7.92 2.53
N ARG A 2 2.51 -8.76 2.81
CA ARG A 2 1.88 -9.67 1.84
C ARG A 2 0.36 -9.62 2.07
N ALA A 3 -0.41 -9.62 0.99
CA ALA A 3 -1.87 -9.53 1.04
C ALA A 3 -2.50 -10.71 0.31
N PHE A 4 -3.24 -11.54 1.03
CA PHE A 4 -3.92 -12.72 0.48
C PHE A 4 -5.41 -12.45 0.39
N CYS A 5 -5.96 -12.48 -0.82
CA CYS A 5 -7.36 -12.16 -1.10
C CYS A 5 -8.03 -13.23 -2.00
N PRO A 6 -7.98 -14.53 -1.62
CA PRO A 6 -8.53 -15.60 -2.44
C PRO A 6 -10.05 -15.44 -2.69
N GLY A 7 -10.77 -14.76 -1.80
CA GLY A 7 -12.19 -14.41 -2.00
C GLY A 7 -12.44 -13.50 -3.20
N ASP A 8 -11.44 -12.71 -3.61
CA ASP A 8 -11.50 -11.83 -4.79
C ASP A 8 -10.94 -12.51 -6.05
N GLY A 9 -10.66 -13.83 -5.98
CA GLY A 9 -10.00 -14.58 -7.06
C GLY A 9 -8.51 -14.26 -7.23
N ILE A 10 -7.90 -13.56 -6.27
CA ILE A 10 -6.49 -13.17 -6.27
C ILE A 10 -5.76 -13.94 -5.15
N PRO A 11 -4.96 -14.98 -5.47
CA PRO A 11 -4.26 -15.74 -4.43
C PRO A 11 -3.39 -14.87 -3.52
N GLU A 12 -2.62 -13.94 -4.11
CA GLU A 12 -1.85 -12.92 -3.42
C GLU A 12 -1.77 -11.66 -4.30
N ASP A 13 -2.20 -10.51 -3.77
CA ASP A 13 -2.16 -9.23 -4.48
C ASP A 13 -0.74 -8.64 -4.41
N PRO A 14 -0.14 -8.27 -5.56
CA PRO A 14 1.21 -7.75 -5.60
C PRO A 14 1.41 -6.42 -4.86
N VAL A 15 0.43 -5.49 -4.86
CA VAL A 15 0.56 -4.19 -4.18
C VAL A 15 -0.82 -3.66 -3.78
N THR A 16 -1.13 -3.67 -2.49
CA THR A 16 -2.47 -3.34 -1.99
C THR A 16 -2.45 -2.06 -1.15
N GLY A 17 -2.82 -0.92 -1.75
CA GLY A 17 -2.82 0.38 -1.06
C GLY A 17 -3.75 0.43 0.15
N SER A 18 -4.97 -0.09 0.02
CA SER A 18 -5.99 -0.12 1.09
C SER A 18 -5.53 -0.92 2.32
N ALA A 19 -4.88 -2.07 2.11
CA ALA A 19 -4.34 -2.86 3.21
C ALA A 19 -3.20 -2.14 3.93
N ASN A 20 -2.32 -1.44 3.20
CA ASN A 20 -1.29 -0.59 3.79
C ASN A 20 -1.89 0.57 4.62
N ALA A 21 -2.99 1.18 4.15
CA ALA A 21 -3.71 2.20 4.92
C ALA A 21 -4.26 1.62 6.24
N CYS A 22 -4.94 0.47 6.19
CA CYS A 22 -5.45 -0.21 7.38
C CYS A 22 -4.35 -0.55 8.39
N ILE A 23 -3.18 -0.98 7.91
CA ILE A 23 -2.00 -1.25 8.75
C ILE A 23 -1.55 0.04 9.44
N ALA A 24 -1.42 1.15 8.70
CA ALA A 24 -1.00 2.43 9.24
C ALA A 24 -1.95 2.94 10.33
N THR A 25 -3.26 2.95 10.05
CA THR A 25 -4.31 3.30 11.01
C THR A 25 -4.20 2.45 12.28
N ARG A 26 -3.98 1.15 12.13
CA ARG A 26 -3.83 0.23 13.26
C ARG A 26 -2.54 0.48 14.06
N LEU A 27 -1.43 0.77 13.39
CA LEU A 27 -0.15 1.08 14.04
C LEU A 27 -0.21 2.40 14.82
N ARG A 28 -0.81 3.44 14.22
CA ARG A 28 -1.12 4.70 14.91
C ARG A 28 -1.96 4.42 16.16
N GLY A 29 -3.08 3.72 16.01
CA GLY A 29 -4.00 3.44 17.12
C GLY A 29 -3.37 2.63 18.26
N LYS A 30 -2.25 1.94 18.00
CA LYS A 30 -1.44 1.25 19.02
C LYS A 30 -0.28 2.07 19.58
N GLY A 31 -0.11 3.33 19.16
CA GLY A 31 1.05 4.15 19.51
C GLY A 31 2.38 3.56 19.01
N ARG A 32 2.35 2.78 17.92
CA ARG A 32 3.54 2.10 17.37
C ARG A 32 4.26 2.89 16.29
N LEU A 33 3.72 4.05 15.93
CA LEU A 33 4.38 5.00 15.05
C LEU A 33 5.06 6.09 15.90
N PRO A 34 6.24 6.57 15.51
CA PRO A 34 6.97 7.58 16.26
C PRO A 34 6.33 8.97 16.09
N GLY A 35 6.17 9.70 17.19
CA GLY A 35 5.70 11.09 17.17
C GLY A 35 4.20 11.25 16.87
N SER A 36 3.79 12.51 16.63
CA SER A 36 2.43 12.88 16.23
C SER A 36 2.19 12.69 14.73
N ALA A 37 3.24 12.76 13.92
CA ALA A 37 3.23 12.50 12.48
C ALA A 37 4.36 11.52 12.13
N SER A 38 4.16 10.69 11.10
CA SER A 38 5.10 9.63 10.74
C SER A 38 5.07 9.32 9.25
N ARG A 39 6.22 8.96 8.68
CA ARG A 39 6.33 8.47 7.31
C ARG A 39 7.16 7.20 7.26
N TYR A 40 6.74 6.23 6.45
CA TYR A 40 7.51 5.03 6.14
C TYR A 40 7.22 4.50 4.74
N VAL A 41 8.05 3.58 4.27
CA VAL A 41 7.84 2.87 3.01
C VAL A 41 7.59 1.40 3.30
N ALA A 42 6.47 0.87 2.83
CA ALA A 42 6.14 -0.55 2.90
C ALA A 42 6.51 -1.24 1.57
N SER A 43 7.26 -2.33 1.65
CA SER A 43 7.51 -3.22 0.50
C SER A 43 6.46 -4.33 0.41
N GLN A 44 5.99 -4.64 -0.79
CA GLN A 44 5.02 -5.73 -1.06
C GLN A 44 5.31 -6.42 -2.40
N GLY A 45 4.97 -7.71 -2.48
CA GLY A 45 4.87 -8.45 -3.75
C GLY A 45 6.13 -9.19 -4.18
N ARG A 46 7.22 -9.19 -3.39
CA ARG A 46 8.49 -9.87 -3.74
C ARG A 46 8.31 -11.37 -3.91
N GLU A 47 7.46 -11.97 -3.09
CA GLU A 47 7.12 -13.39 -3.11
C GLU A 47 6.33 -13.79 -4.37
N VAL A 48 5.74 -12.82 -5.09
CA VAL A 48 5.04 -13.01 -6.38
C VAL A 48 5.76 -12.30 -7.53
N GLY A 49 7.06 -12.01 -7.38
CA GLY A 49 7.91 -11.48 -8.44
C GLY A 49 7.71 -9.99 -8.77
N ARG A 50 7.15 -9.19 -7.84
CA ARG A 50 6.99 -7.74 -7.95
C ARG A 50 7.82 -7.02 -6.86
N ASP A 51 8.13 -5.74 -7.02
CA ASP A 51 8.83 -4.92 -5.99
C ASP A 51 8.05 -3.63 -5.71
N GLY A 52 6.82 -3.77 -5.24
CA GLY A 52 5.97 -2.63 -4.90
C GLY A 52 6.51 -1.85 -3.70
N ARG A 53 6.51 -0.52 -3.82
CA ARG A 53 6.89 0.41 -2.74
C ARG A 53 5.75 1.38 -2.48
N VAL A 54 5.09 1.21 -1.33
CA VAL A 54 3.99 2.07 -0.91
C VAL A 54 4.54 3.08 0.08
N HIS A 55 4.45 4.37 -0.27
CA HIS A 55 4.74 5.47 0.64
C HIS A 55 3.53 5.68 1.53
N VAL A 56 3.77 5.60 2.84
CA VAL A 56 2.74 5.75 3.85
C VAL A 56 3.10 6.94 4.72
N GLU A 57 2.15 7.85 4.87
CA GLU A 57 2.25 9.00 5.74
C GLU A 57 1.04 9.06 6.66
N VAL A 58 1.30 9.37 7.92
CA VAL A 58 0.27 9.68 8.92
C VAL A 58 0.55 11.10 9.38
N ASP A 59 -0.39 12.00 9.13
CA ASP A 59 -0.23 13.40 9.51
C ASP A 59 -0.54 13.63 11.01
N GLU A 60 -0.39 14.88 11.45
CA GLU A 60 -0.61 15.27 12.84
C GLU A 60 -2.06 15.09 13.33
N HIS A 61 -3.01 15.04 12.40
CA HIS A 61 -4.42 14.78 12.67
C HIS A 61 -4.74 13.28 12.68
N GLY A 62 -3.78 12.44 12.27
CA GLY A 62 -3.92 11.00 12.18
C GLY A 62 -4.55 10.54 10.86
N GLU A 63 -4.67 11.42 9.87
CA GLU A 63 -5.08 11.07 8.51
C GLU A 63 -3.99 10.19 7.88
N VAL A 64 -4.39 9.14 7.16
CA VAL A 64 -3.46 8.23 6.48
C VAL A 64 -3.43 8.53 4.99
N TRP A 65 -2.26 8.89 4.50
CA TRP A 65 -1.98 9.14 3.10
C TRP A 65 -1.18 7.97 2.51
N ILE A 66 -1.68 7.43 1.39
CA ILE A 66 -1.01 6.37 0.62
C ILE A 66 -0.61 6.93 -0.73
N GLY A 67 0.67 6.79 -1.08
CA GLY A 67 1.20 7.18 -2.37
C GLY A 67 2.22 6.18 -2.92
N GLY A 68 2.58 6.38 -4.17
CA GLY A 68 3.58 5.57 -4.86
C GLY A 68 3.91 6.16 -6.22
N THR A 69 5.08 5.82 -6.75
CA THR A 69 5.43 6.15 -8.14
C THR A 69 4.71 5.19 -9.08
N THR A 70 4.19 5.70 -10.19
CA THR A 70 3.60 4.91 -11.27
C THR A 70 4.48 4.94 -12.50
N LEU A 71 4.43 3.86 -13.29
CA LEU A 71 5.06 3.78 -14.60
C LEU A 71 4.01 3.32 -15.60
N GLN A 72 3.79 4.11 -16.65
CA GLN A 72 2.92 3.72 -17.75
C GLN A 72 3.59 2.60 -18.55
N VAL A 73 2.97 1.42 -18.59
CA VAL A 73 3.50 0.24 -19.29
C VAL A 73 2.95 0.13 -20.71
N ILE A 74 1.69 0.51 -20.89
CA ILE A 74 0.98 0.44 -22.18
C ILE A 74 0.26 1.77 -22.37
N ASP A 75 0.37 2.30 -23.59
CA ASP A 75 -0.46 3.38 -24.11
C ASP A 75 -1.18 2.86 -25.35
N GLY A 76 -2.48 3.08 -25.47
CA GLY A 76 -3.25 2.50 -26.56
C GLY A 76 -4.74 2.78 -26.51
N ARG A 77 -5.46 2.15 -27.44
CA ARG A 77 -6.91 2.28 -27.63
C ARG A 77 -7.55 0.91 -27.80
N ILE A 78 -8.78 0.75 -27.31
CA ILE A 78 -9.63 -0.42 -27.52
C ILE A 78 -10.74 0.00 -28.47
N ASP A 79 -10.91 -0.75 -29.57
CA ASP A 79 -12.03 -0.56 -30.50
C ASP A 79 -13.27 -1.33 -30.02
N CYS A 80 -14.44 -0.76 -30.30
CA CYS A 80 -15.74 -1.28 -29.89
C CYS A 80 -16.24 -2.38 -30.83
#